data_AF-A0A538GTZ1-F1
#
_entry.id   AF-A0A538GTZ1-F1
#
_cell.length_a   1.000
_cell.length_b   1.000
_cell.length_c   1.000
_cell.angle_alpha   90.00
_cell.angle_beta   90.00
_cell.angle_gamma   90.00
#
_symmetry.space_group_name_H-M   'P 1'
#
loop_
_entity.id
_entity.type
_entity.pdbx_description
1 polymer ?
#
loop_
_entity_poly.entity_id
_entity_poly.type
_entity_poly.pdbx_seq_one_letter_code
_entity_poly.pdbx_strand_id
1 'polypeptide(L)'
;MFMVVANGSGGQVNPGDSIQMDNNFSWQGGLYGTNAVEFGNNDHVDGPIVGSQIILSNNLSTNAFANIAVVPVGMPSNKDVYAQPNPPQGFTG
;
A
#
# COMPACT_ATOMS: atom_id res chain seq x y z
N MET A 1 1.68 9.69 -4.64
CA MET A 1 0.80 8.50 -4.65
C MET A 1 -0.51 8.89 -4.02
N PHE A 2 -1.63 8.71 -4.70
CA PHE A 2 -2.96 8.98 -4.13
C PHE A 2 -3.50 7.70 -3.46
N MET A 3 -4.25 7.86 -2.37
CA MET A 3 -4.88 6.75 -1.65
C MET A 3 -6.36 7.07 -1.42
N VAL A 4 -7.23 6.14 -1.82
CA VAL A 4 -8.65 6.19 -1.49
C VAL A 4 -8.87 5.48 -0.16
N VAL A 5 -9.56 6.15 0.75
CA VAL A 5 -9.92 5.62 2.06
C VAL A 5 -11.44 5.69 2.18
N ALA A 6 -12.09 4.54 2.36
CA ALA A 6 -13.54 4.44 2.46
C ALA A 6 -13.96 3.60 3.66
N ASN A 7 -14.97 4.11 4.40
CA ASN A 7 -15.58 3.46 5.55
C ASN A 7 -17.08 3.19 5.32
N GLY A 8 -17.51 3.25 4.06
CA GLY A 8 -18.88 2.91 3.67
C GLY A 8 -19.11 1.39 3.72
N SER A 9 -20.37 0.99 3.74
CA SER A 9 -20.80 -0.41 3.66
C SER A 9 -22.03 -0.50 2.77
N GLY A 10 -21.86 -0.16 1.49
CA GLY A 10 -22.94 -0.04 0.50
C GLY A 10 -23.44 1.38 0.25
N GLY A 11 -24.66 1.47 -0.30
CA GLY A 11 -25.31 2.73 -0.70
C GLY A 11 -25.11 3.01 -2.19
N GLN A 12 -23.97 3.59 -2.54
CA GLN A 12 -23.56 3.76 -3.95
C GLN A 12 -22.94 2.48 -4.52
N VAL A 13 -22.37 1.65 -3.66
CA VAL A 13 -21.76 0.35 -3.98
C VAL A 13 -22.60 -0.79 -3.39
N ASN A 14 -22.23 -2.04 -3.71
CA ASN A 14 -22.91 -3.21 -3.18
C ASN A 14 -22.91 -3.24 -1.63
N PRO A 15 -23.99 -3.72 -1.00
CA PRO A 15 -24.04 -3.87 0.46
C PRO A 15 -22.90 -4.77 0.98
N GLY A 16 -22.13 -4.25 1.93
CA GLY A 16 -20.96 -4.93 2.47
C GLY A 16 -19.62 -4.41 1.94
N ASP A 17 -19.64 -3.62 0.86
CA ASP A 17 -18.42 -3.08 0.27
C ASP A 17 -18.16 -1.64 0.71
N SER A 18 -16.89 -1.36 0.95
CA SER A 18 -16.39 0.02 1.12
C SER A 18 -15.95 0.62 -0.20
N ILE A 19 -15.40 -0.20 -1.10
CA ILE A 19 -14.89 0.23 -2.41
C ILE A 19 -15.31 -0.83 -3.41
N GLN A 20 -15.87 -0.40 -4.54
CA GLN A 20 -16.20 -1.27 -5.67
C GLN A 20 -15.59 -0.67 -6.93
N MET A 21 -14.82 -1.48 -7.66
CA MET A 21 -14.35 -1.22 -9.01
C MET A 21 -15.23 -2.04 -9.95
N ASP A 22 -15.90 -1.37 -10.89
CA ASP A 22 -16.69 -2.04 -11.91
C ASP A 22 -15.78 -2.53 -13.05
N ASN A 23 -16.34 -3.29 -13.99
CA ASN A 23 -15.60 -4.02 -15.01
C ASN A 23 -14.78 -3.12 -15.96
N ASN A 24 -13.58 -3.60 -16.32
CA ASN A 24 -12.63 -2.99 -17.27
C ASN A 24 -12.08 -1.64 -16.80
N PHE A 25 -11.89 -1.46 -15.49
CA PHE A 25 -11.26 -0.26 -14.95
C PHE A 25 -9.80 -0.49 -14.59
N SER A 26 -9.06 0.61 -14.51
CA SER A 26 -7.65 0.60 -14.08
C SER A 26 -7.41 1.69 -13.03
N TRP A 27 -6.67 1.33 -11.99
CA TRP A 27 -6.34 2.21 -10.89
C TRP A 27 -4.86 2.15 -10.54
N GLN A 28 -4.25 3.31 -10.32
CA GLN A 28 -2.90 3.43 -9.80
C GLN A 28 -2.92 4.23 -8.49
N GLY A 29 -2.61 3.57 -7.39
CA GLY A 29 -2.67 4.16 -6.06
C GLY A 29 -3.10 3.16 -4.99
N GLY A 30 -3.17 3.63 -3.75
CA GLY A 30 -3.61 2.80 -2.63
C GLY A 30 -5.13 2.74 -2.50
N LEU A 31 -5.66 1.59 -2.09
CA LEU A 31 -7.06 1.40 -1.74
C LEU A 31 -7.15 0.88 -0.31
N TYR A 32 -7.87 1.60 0.56
CA TYR A 32 -8.20 1.17 1.92
C TYR A 32 -9.71 1.17 2.12
N GLY A 33 -10.30 0.00 2.31
CA GLY A 33 -11.68 -0.18 2.73
C GLY A 33 -11.75 -0.72 4.15
N THR A 34 -12.62 -0.16 5.00
CA THR A 34 -12.91 -0.78 6.32
C THR A 34 -13.59 -2.14 6.14
N ASN A 35 -14.44 -2.26 5.13
CA ASN A 35 -15.16 -3.47 4.78
C ASN A 35 -14.52 -4.12 3.53
N ALA A 36 -15.33 -4.69 2.64
CA ALA A 36 -14.81 -5.33 1.44
C ALA A 36 -14.34 -4.30 0.39
N VAL A 37 -13.29 -4.69 -0.34
CA VAL A 37 -12.88 -4.05 -1.60
C VAL A 37 -13.18 -5.04 -2.72
N GLU A 38 -14.13 -4.69 -3.57
CA GLU A 38 -14.60 -5.53 -4.69
C GLU A 38 -14.02 -5.06 -6.02
N PHE A 39 -13.58 -6.02 -6.83
CA PHE A 39 -13.15 -5.81 -8.21
C PHE A 39 -14.01 -6.62 -9.18
N GLY A 40 -14.47 -5.96 -10.23
CA GLY A 40 -15.18 -6.52 -11.37
C GLY A 40 -14.26 -7.26 -12.32
N ASN A 41 -14.79 -7.62 -13.48
CA ASN A 41 -14.05 -8.38 -14.49
C ASN A 41 -13.08 -7.49 -15.27
N ASN A 42 -11.89 -8.03 -15.55
CA ASN A 42 -10.81 -7.39 -16.30
C ASN A 42 -10.30 -6.09 -15.68
N ASP A 43 -10.29 -6.01 -14.36
CA ASP A 43 -9.75 -4.85 -13.65
C ASP A 43 -8.23 -4.94 -13.50
N HIS A 44 -7.59 -3.77 -13.38
CA HIS A 44 -6.16 -3.67 -13.15
C HIS A 44 -5.84 -2.68 -12.05
N VAL A 45 -5.10 -3.12 -11.03
CA VAL A 45 -4.77 -2.29 -9.86
C VAL A 45 -3.29 -2.33 -9.57
N ASP A 46 -2.67 -1.16 -9.64
CA ASP A 46 -1.27 -0.91 -9.31
C ASP A 46 -1.18 -0.16 -7.98
N GLY A 47 -1.10 -0.90 -6.88
CA GLY A 47 -0.84 -0.36 -5.56
C GLY A 47 -1.29 -1.23 -4.39
N PRO A 48 -1.04 -0.80 -3.15
CA PRO A 48 -1.46 -1.55 -1.97
C PRO A 48 -2.98 -1.53 -1.84
N ILE A 49 -3.57 -2.71 -1.63
CA ILE A 49 -4.99 -2.89 -1.38
C ILE A 49 -5.14 -3.45 0.04
N VAL A 50 -5.92 -2.77 0.88
CA VAL A 50 -6.23 -3.18 2.25
C VAL A 50 -7.74 -3.14 2.41
N GLY A 51 -8.32 -4.28 2.77
CA GLY A 51 -9.74 -4.45 3.06
C GLY A 51 -9.93 -5.54 4.11
N SER A 52 -11.06 -5.57 4.80
CA SER A 52 -11.39 -6.71 5.67
C SER A 52 -11.57 -8.00 4.84
N GLN A 53 -12.04 -7.82 3.61
CA GLN A 53 -12.14 -8.83 2.57
C GLN A 53 -11.77 -8.21 1.23
N ILE A 54 -11.11 -8.98 0.37
CA ILE A 54 -10.82 -8.61 -1.00
C ILE A 54 -11.61 -9.55 -1.91
N ILE A 55 -12.56 -9.02 -2.66
CA ILE A 55 -13.47 -9.79 -3.53
C ILE A 55 -13.00 -9.62 -4.98
N LEU A 56 -12.70 -10.75 -5.61
CA LEU A 56 -12.09 -10.80 -6.94
C LEU A 56 -13.02 -11.49 -7.93
N SER A 57 -13.36 -10.80 -9.01
CA SER A 57 -14.02 -11.40 -10.18
C SER A 57 -12.97 -12.00 -11.15
N ASN A 58 -13.31 -12.19 -12.43
CA ASN A 58 -12.41 -12.81 -13.40
C ASN A 58 -11.37 -11.83 -13.98
N ASN A 59 -10.15 -12.33 -14.20
CA ASN A 59 -9.04 -11.60 -14.84
C ASN A 59 -8.58 -10.32 -14.13
N LEU A 60 -8.45 -10.35 -12.80
CA LEU A 60 -7.78 -9.26 -12.08
C LEU A 60 -6.26 -9.37 -12.20
N SER A 61 -5.61 -8.27 -12.59
CA SER A 61 -4.16 -8.11 -12.50
C SER A 61 -3.83 -7.14 -11.35
N THR A 62 -3.18 -7.65 -10.30
CA THR A 62 -2.64 -6.81 -9.22
C THR A 62 -1.12 -6.78 -9.31
N ASN A 63 -0.55 -5.59 -9.24
CA ASN A 63 0.90 -5.41 -9.22
C ASN A 63 1.27 -4.85 -7.84
N ALA A 64 1.53 -5.76 -6.91
CA ALA A 64 1.97 -5.39 -5.57
C ALA A 64 3.36 -4.75 -5.66
N PHE A 65 3.58 -3.67 -4.92
CA PHE A 65 4.94 -3.11 -4.77
C PHE A 65 5.89 -4.20 -4.28
N ALA A 66 7.11 -4.21 -4.84
CA ALA A 66 8.14 -5.12 -4.41
C ALA A 66 8.34 -5.04 -2.89
N ASN A 67 8.48 -6.20 -2.23
CA ASN A 67 8.76 -6.25 -0.81
C ASN A 67 10.04 -5.45 -0.49
N ILE A 68 9.93 -4.46 0.41
CA ILE A 68 11.10 -3.74 0.91
C ILE A 68 11.75 -4.60 1.99
N ALA A 69 12.69 -5.46 1.57
CA ALA A 69 13.43 -6.33 2.49
C ALA A 69 14.61 -5.63 3.18
N VAL A 70 15.07 -4.50 2.63
CA VAL A 70 16.17 -3.71 3.20
C VAL A 70 15.70 -2.29 3.41
N VAL A 71 15.63 -1.90 4.67
CA VAL A 71 15.39 -0.51 5.09
C VAL A 71 16.74 0.08 5.47
N PRO A 72 17.28 1.05 4.72
CA PRO A 72 18.51 1.75 5.08
C PRO A 72 18.45 2.36 6.48
N VAL A 73 19.61 2.53 7.12
CA VAL A 73 19.71 3.23 8.40
C VAL A 73 19.20 4.67 8.25
N GLY A 74 18.35 5.12 9.17
CA GLY A 74 17.75 6.47 9.14
C GLY A 74 16.38 6.58 8.43
N MET A 75 15.79 5.49 7.93
CA MET A 75 14.38 5.49 7.53
C MET A 75 13.46 5.21 8.75
N PRO A 76 12.23 5.74 8.76
CA PRO A 76 11.23 5.45 9.80
C PRO A 76 11.09 3.94 10.03
N SER A 77 11.00 3.51 11.29
CA SER A 77 10.96 2.10 11.74
C SER A 77 12.31 1.36 11.80
N ASN A 78 13.43 1.96 11.37
CA ASN A 78 14.77 1.44 11.62
C ASN A 78 15.45 2.17 12.77
N LYS A 79 16.34 1.51 13.52
CA LYS A 79 17.05 2.13 14.65
C LYS A 79 18.03 3.18 14.12
N ASP A 80 17.97 4.39 14.66
CA ASP A 80 18.95 5.43 14.35
C ASP A 80 20.35 4.93 14.74
N VAL A 81 21.25 4.88 13.75
CA VAL A 81 22.67 4.60 13.99
C VAL A 81 23.38 5.94 14.02
N TYR A 82 23.64 6.46 15.21
CA TYR A 82 24.48 7.64 15.39
C TYR A 82 25.93 7.25 15.09
N ALA A 83 26.50 7.77 14.01
CA ALA A 83 27.94 7.62 13.75
C ALA A 83 28.70 8.26 14.91
N GLN A 84 29.47 7.46 15.66
CA GLN A 84 30.42 8.02 16.60
C GLN A 84 31.51 8.73 15.78
N PRO A 85 31.84 10.01 16.07
CA PRO A 85 32.95 10.67 15.41
C PRO A 85 34.20 9.81 15.57
N ASN A 86 34.89 9.50 14.45
CA ASN A 86 36.18 8.84 14.56
C ASN A 86 37.09 9.70 15.45
N PRO A 87 37.80 9.09 16.43
CA PRO A 87 38.71 9.84 17.27
C PRO A 87 39.70 10.64 16.41
N PRO A 88 40.03 11.89 16.77
CA PRO A 88 40.95 12.71 15.99
C PRO A 88 42.28 11.97 15.81
N GLN A 89 42.64 11.65 14.58
CA GLN A 89 43.96 11.14 14.23
C GLN A 89 44.82 12.34 13.84
N GLY A 90 45.86 12.63 14.61
CA GLY A 90 46.81 13.71 14.28
C GLY A 90 47.43 14.51 15.43
N PHE A 91 47.10 14.25 16.70
CA PHE A 91 47.84 14.86 17.80
C PHE A 91 49.16 14.12 18.06
N THR A 92 50.22 14.52 17.36
CA THR A 92 51.59 14.31 17.85
C THR A 92 51.88 15.47 18.81
N GLY A 93 52.09 15.14 20.09
CA GLY A 93 52.53 16.11 21.10
C GLY A 93 53.93 16.66 20.83
#